data_AF-A0A553FS46-F1
#
_entry.id   AF-A0A553FS46-F1
#
_cell.length_a   1.000
_cell.length_b   1.000
_cell.length_c   1.000
_cell.angle_alpha   90.00
_cell.angle_beta   90.00
_cell.angle_gamma   90.00
#
_symmetry.space_group_name_H-M   'P 1'
#
loop_
_entity.id
_entity.type
_entity.pdbx_description
1 polymer ?
#
loop_
_entity_poly.entity_id
_entity_poly.type
_entity_poly.pdbx_seq_one_letter_code
_entity_poly.pdbx_strand_id
1 'polypeptide(L)'
;MKKIVILSILALVISSCNEEKTDSSSQETERLNTIEGTWKMVYGEIRENDSLDIKDLTKTDFVKIINKDHFAFFNQNHNDGNGFYAGGGSYTLVGNKYTETLNYTSAEAIRGHSFPFTIEIKGDTLIQHGLEEVKEANIKRNILEKYIRVAYGQPG
;
A
#
# COMPACT_ATOMS: atom_id res chain seq x y z
N MET A 1 -36.60 -51.90 46.54
CA MET A 1 -36.82 -51.65 45.10
C MET A 1 -37.60 -50.36 44.92
N LYS A 2 -37.08 -49.40 44.15
CA LYS A 2 -37.72 -48.13 43.69
C LYS A 2 -38.03 -47.14 44.84
N LYS A 3 -37.67 -45.86 44.83
CA LYS A 3 -37.51 -44.89 43.73
C LYS A 3 -36.37 -43.92 44.03
N ILE A 4 -35.70 -43.54 42.96
CA ILE A 4 -34.53 -42.68 42.89
C ILE A 4 -35.00 -41.30 42.41
N VAL A 5 -34.36 -40.26 42.95
CA VAL A 5 -34.03 -38.97 42.32
C VAL A 5 -35.16 -37.96 42.14
N ILE A 6 -34.97 -36.80 42.75
CA ILE A 6 -34.88 -35.46 42.14
C ILE A 6 -34.53 -34.51 43.29
N LEU A 7 -33.28 -34.02 43.38
CA LEU A 7 -33.01 -32.70 43.94
C LEU A 7 -31.61 -32.19 43.54
N SER A 8 -31.63 -31.10 42.78
CA SER A 8 -30.62 -30.04 42.72
C SER A 8 -29.28 -30.37 42.07
N ILE A 9 -29.28 -30.31 40.74
CA ILE A 9 -28.10 -30.01 39.93
C ILE A 9 -27.65 -28.59 40.30
N LEU A 10 -26.57 -28.52 41.09
CA LEU A 10 -25.86 -27.31 41.47
C LEU A 10 -25.09 -26.79 40.25
N ALA A 11 -25.25 -25.50 40.00
CA ALA A 11 -24.75 -24.75 38.85
C ALA A 11 -23.25 -24.95 38.56
N LEU A 12 -22.94 -25.42 37.35
CA LEU A 12 -21.63 -25.31 36.70
C LEU A 12 -21.79 -24.40 35.46
N VAL A 13 -21.87 -23.09 35.70
CA VAL A 13 -21.84 -22.07 34.64
C VAL A 13 -20.91 -20.94 35.06
N ILE A 14 -19.60 -21.20 35.06
CA ILE A 14 -18.60 -20.12 34.93
C ILE A 14 -17.22 -20.74 34.67
N SER A 15 -16.79 -20.67 33.41
CA SER A 15 -15.42 -20.33 32.98
C SER A 15 -15.23 -20.71 31.51
N SER A 16 -15.96 -20.03 30.63
CA SER A 16 -15.41 -19.77 29.30
C SER A 16 -14.61 -18.48 29.46
N CYS A 17 -13.31 -18.63 29.73
CA CYS A 17 -12.35 -17.57 29.47
C CYS A 17 -12.38 -17.33 27.96
N ASN A 18 -13.03 -16.25 27.53
CA ASN A 18 -12.71 -15.68 26.24
C ASN A 18 -11.31 -15.09 26.40
N GLU A 19 -10.29 -15.78 25.85
CA GLU A 19 -9.06 -15.10 25.50
C GLU A 19 -9.45 -14.04 24.46
N GLU A 20 -9.46 -12.76 24.85
CA GLU A 20 -9.32 -11.68 23.90
C GLU A 20 -7.93 -11.82 23.27
N LYS A 21 -7.85 -12.65 22.22
CA LYS A 21 -6.75 -12.58 21.28
C LYS A 21 -6.88 -11.23 20.61
N THR A 22 -6.05 -10.30 21.06
CA THR A 22 -5.79 -9.01 20.42
C THR A 22 -5.80 -9.17 18.91
N ASP A 23 -6.81 -8.53 18.32
CA ASP A 23 -7.27 -8.64 16.95
C ASP A 23 -6.32 -7.89 15.99
N SER A 24 -5.03 -8.19 16.03
CA SER A 24 -4.04 -7.57 15.13
C SER A 24 -4.21 -8.04 13.68
N SER A 25 -4.73 -9.26 13.49
CA SER A 25 -4.95 -9.89 12.18
C SER A 25 -6.11 -9.25 11.39
N SER A 26 -7.21 -8.90 12.06
CA SER A 26 -8.38 -8.29 11.41
C SER A 26 -8.11 -6.85 10.99
N GLN A 27 -7.38 -6.06 11.79
CA GLN A 27 -6.99 -4.69 11.41
C GLN A 27 -5.94 -4.61 10.31
N GLU A 28 -5.05 -5.60 10.20
CA GLU A 28 -4.08 -5.69 9.10
C GLU A 28 -4.77 -6.10 7.80
N THR A 29 -5.69 -7.07 7.86
CA THR A 29 -6.48 -7.52 6.71
C THR A 29 -7.39 -6.40 6.18
N GLU A 30 -8.07 -5.65 7.05
CA GLU A 30 -8.88 -4.48 6.65
C GLU A 30 -8.02 -3.37 6.02
N ARG A 31 -6.80 -3.12 6.50
CA ARG A 31 -5.90 -2.12 5.90
C ARG A 31 -5.25 -2.57 4.58
N LEU A 32 -4.98 -3.86 4.42
CA LEU A 32 -4.56 -4.40 3.12
C LEU A 32 -5.70 -4.22 2.10
N ASN A 33 -6.93 -4.56 2.50
CA ASN A 33 -8.12 -4.32 1.68
C ASN A 33 -8.34 -2.82 1.34
N THR A 34 -7.85 -1.87 2.15
CA THR A 34 -8.06 -0.43 1.88
C THR A 34 -7.13 0.13 0.81
N ILE A 35 -5.95 -0.43 0.58
CA ILE A 35 -5.02 0.10 -0.45
C ILE A 35 -5.08 -0.67 -1.77
N GLU A 36 -5.63 -1.88 -1.76
CA GLU A 36 -5.91 -2.64 -2.98
C GLU A 36 -6.77 -1.82 -3.95
N GLY A 37 -6.39 -1.82 -5.23
CA GLY A 37 -7.09 -1.12 -6.29
C GLY A 37 -6.17 -0.45 -7.32
N THR A 38 -6.81 0.32 -8.20
CA THR A 38 -6.14 1.13 -9.22
C THR A 38 -6.16 2.59 -8.82
N TRP A 39 -5.02 3.26 -8.99
CA TRP A 39 -4.73 4.58 -8.48
C TRP A 39 -4.12 5.44 -9.59
N LYS A 40 -4.75 6.56 -9.94
CA LYS A 40 -4.21 7.54 -10.91
C LYS A 40 -3.49 8.65 -10.14
N MET A 41 -2.24 8.91 -10.47
CA MET A 41 -1.47 9.97 -9.83
C MET A 41 -2.05 11.32 -10.21
N VAL A 42 -2.23 12.18 -9.20
CA VAL A 42 -2.67 13.58 -9.38
C VAL A 42 -1.62 14.56 -8.89
N TYR A 43 -0.60 14.09 -8.18
CA TYR A 43 0.54 14.89 -7.76
C TYR A 43 1.74 13.99 -7.49
N GLY A 44 2.92 14.43 -7.91
CA GLY A 44 4.19 13.79 -7.60
C GLY A 44 5.30 14.82 -7.51
N GLU A 45 6.06 14.79 -6.43
CA GLU A 45 7.25 15.61 -6.26
C GLU A 45 8.43 14.80 -5.73
N ILE A 46 9.62 15.20 -6.17
CA ILE A 46 10.90 14.67 -5.73
C ILE A 46 11.73 15.84 -5.21
N ARG A 47 12.19 15.73 -3.96
CA ARG A 47 13.16 16.66 -3.36
C ARG A 47 14.49 15.97 -3.20
N GLU A 48 15.51 16.49 -3.86
CA GLU A 48 16.87 15.99 -3.80
C GLU A 48 17.84 17.16 -3.64
N ASN A 49 18.56 17.17 -2.52
CA ASN A 49 19.36 18.33 -2.10
C ASN A 49 18.51 19.61 -2.06
N ASP A 50 18.94 20.67 -2.75
CA ASP A 50 18.20 21.94 -2.88
C ASP A 50 17.25 21.96 -4.10
N SER A 51 17.12 20.84 -4.81
CA SER A 51 16.24 20.71 -5.98
C SER A 51 14.85 20.22 -5.59
N LEU A 52 13.84 20.81 -6.21
CA LEU A 52 12.46 20.35 -6.19
C LEU A 52 12.02 20.09 -7.64
N ASP A 53 11.71 18.84 -7.94
CA ASP A 53 11.12 18.44 -9.21
C ASP A 53 9.66 18.06 -8.98
N ILE A 54 8.75 18.67 -9.75
CA ILE A 54 7.32 18.38 -9.72
C ILE A 54 6.95 17.76 -11.05
N LYS A 55 6.32 16.59 -11.00
CA LYS A 55 5.95 15.84 -12.19
C LYS A 55 4.89 16.59 -13.00
N ASP A 56 5.17 16.85 -14.27
CA ASP A 56 4.21 17.42 -15.23
C ASP A 56 3.17 16.36 -15.64
N LEU A 57 2.06 16.30 -14.90
CA LEU A 57 0.93 15.41 -15.17
C LEU A 57 -0.05 15.98 -16.22
N THR A 58 0.23 17.15 -16.81
CA THR A 58 -0.64 17.72 -17.86
C THR A 58 -0.50 17.01 -19.20
N LYS A 59 0.59 16.23 -19.38
CA LYS A 59 0.93 15.53 -20.63
C LYS A 59 1.15 14.03 -20.44
N THR A 60 1.02 13.55 -19.21
CA THR A 60 1.38 12.18 -18.87
C THR A 60 0.45 11.66 -17.80
N ASP A 61 -0.11 10.49 -18.06
CA ASP A 61 -0.81 9.71 -17.04
C ASP A 61 0.19 8.83 -16.31
N PHE A 62 -0.02 8.67 -15.00
CA PHE A 62 0.69 7.68 -14.19
C PHE A 62 -0.33 6.88 -13.41
N VAL A 63 -0.27 5.56 -13.55
CA VAL A 63 -1.17 4.61 -12.88
C VAL A 63 -0.36 3.70 -11.99
N LYS A 64 -0.85 3.47 -10.77
CA LYS A 64 -0.38 2.44 -9.85
C LYS A 64 -1.53 1.44 -9.61
N ILE A 65 -1.22 0.15 -9.68
CA ILE A 65 -2.14 -0.95 -9.38
C ILE A 65 -1.55 -1.67 -8.18
N ILE A 66 -2.33 -1.79 -7.12
CA ILE A 66 -1.95 -2.50 -5.89
C ILE A 66 -2.93 -3.66 -5.74
N ASN A 67 -2.41 -4.88 -5.62
CA ASN A 67 -3.21 -6.05 -5.24
C ASN A 67 -2.82 -6.48 -3.81
N LYS A 68 -3.18 -7.71 -3.44
CA LYS A 68 -2.95 -8.25 -2.09
C LYS A 68 -1.51 -8.18 -1.60
N ASP A 69 -0.53 -8.41 -2.48
CA ASP A 69 0.87 -8.62 -2.10
C ASP A 69 1.89 -7.98 -3.06
N HIS A 70 1.41 -7.43 -4.17
CA HIS A 70 2.19 -6.82 -5.23
C HIS A 70 1.65 -5.45 -5.64
N PHE A 71 2.52 -4.69 -6.26
CA PHE A 71 2.18 -3.47 -6.95
C PHE A 71 2.81 -3.45 -8.35
N ALA A 72 2.20 -2.69 -9.24
CA ALA A 72 2.78 -2.29 -10.50
C ALA A 72 2.45 -0.82 -10.76
N PHE A 73 3.33 -0.11 -11.44
CA PHE A 73 3.08 1.23 -11.92
C PHE A 73 3.59 1.40 -13.35
N PHE A 74 3.01 2.36 -14.05
CA PHE A 74 3.47 2.77 -15.36
C PHE A 74 3.01 4.20 -15.65
N ASN A 75 3.76 4.91 -16.49
CA ASN A 75 3.32 6.18 -17.06
C ASN A 75 3.31 6.15 -18.58
N GLN A 76 2.45 6.96 -19.16
CA GLN A 76 2.29 7.08 -20.60
C GLN A 76 2.13 8.55 -20.96
N ASN A 77 3.00 9.07 -21.82
CA ASN A 77 2.79 10.37 -22.44
C ASN A 77 1.54 10.29 -23.34
N HIS A 78 0.70 11.32 -23.32
CA HIS A 78 -0.58 11.32 -24.05
C HIS A 78 -0.41 11.29 -25.58
N ASN A 79 0.74 11.71 -26.09
CA ASN A 79 0.96 11.90 -27.53
C ASN A 79 1.90 10.85 -28.15
N ASP A 80 2.81 10.28 -27.37
CA ASP A 80 3.84 9.37 -27.85
C ASP A 80 4.33 8.40 -26.75
N GLY A 81 5.26 7.50 -27.08
CA GLY A 81 5.87 6.58 -26.10
C GLY A 81 7.05 7.18 -25.33
N ASN A 82 7.35 8.47 -25.47
CA ASN A 82 8.54 9.06 -24.88
C ASN A 82 8.39 9.15 -23.35
N GLY A 83 9.45 8.78 -22.66
CA GLY A 83 9.45 8.79 -21.19
C GLY A 83 8.53 7.75 -20.57
N PHE A 84 8.10 6.71 -21.32
CA PHE A 84 7.44 5.55 -20.73
C PHE A 84 8.38 4.88 -19.73
N TYR A 85 7.90 4.73 -18.51
CA TYR A 85 8.57 4.13 -17.39
C TYR A 85 7.57 3.27 -16.63
N ALA A 86 7.99 2.06 -16.32
CA ALA A 86 7.17 1.09 -15.61
C ALA A 86 8.00 0.33 -14.60
N GLY A 87 7.34 -0.12 -13.55
CA GLY A 87 7.95 -1.00 -12.59
C GLY A 87 6.91 -1.71 -11.73
N GLY A 88 7.39 -2.60 -10.87
CA GLY A 88 6.54 -3.34 -9.95
C GLY A 88 7.34 -4.33 -9.13
N GLY A 89 6.64 -5.01 -8.24
CA GLY A 89 7.21 -6.01 -7.36
C GLY A 89 6.29 -6.27 -6.17
N SER A 90 6.85 -6.80 -5.09
CA SER A 90 6.09 -7.09 -3.88
C SER A 90 6.06 -5.90 -2.92
N TYR A 91 5.17 -5.93 -1.94
CA TYR A 91 5.22 -4.99 -0.84
C TYR A 91 4.89 -5.64 0.50
N THR A 92 5.21 -4.94 1.58
CA THR A 92 4.68 -5.21 2.93
C THR A 92 3.99 -3.97 3.48
N LEU A 93 2.92 -4.17 4.24
CA LEU A 93 2.18 -3.10 4.89
C LEU A 93 1.95 -3.44 6.35
N VAL A 94 2.59 -2.69 7.26
CA VAL A 94 2.38 -2.81 8.70
C VAL A 94 1.92 -1.46 9.25
N GLY A 95 0.64 -1.35 9.58
CA GLY A 95 0.03 -0.07 9.95
C GLY A 95 0.00 0.88 8.77
N ASN A 96 0.75 1.98 8.85
CA ASN A 96 0.94 2.94 7.76
C ASN A 96 2.32 2.82 7.08
N LYS A 97 3.15 1.86 7.52
CA LYS A 97 4.48 1.63 6.94
C LYS A 97 4.35 0.69 5.75
N TYR A 98 4.57 1.23 4.57
CA TYR A 98 4.43 0.55 3.28
C TYR A 98 5.81 0.43 2.65
N THR A 99 6.34 -0.78 2.51
CA THR A 99 7.66 -0.99 1.91
C THR A 99 7.50 -1.71 0.58
N GLU A 100 7.82 -1.03 -0.51
CA GLU A 100 7.84 -1.59 -1.87
C GLU A 100 9.19 -2.26 -2.12
N THR A 101 9.20 -3.49 -2.63
CA THR A 101 10.42 -4.12 -3.17
C THR A 101 10.32 -4.13 -4.69
N LEU A 102 11.18 -3.36 -5.36
CA LEU A 102 11.10 -3.12 -6.80
C LEU A 102 11.80 -4.21 -7.60
N ASN A 103 11.09 -5.28 -7.94
CA ASN A 103 11.68 -6.44 -8.64
C ASN A 103 11.77 -6.25 -10.16
N TYR A 104 10.79 -5.54 -10.73
CA TYR A 104 10.63 -5.38 -12.16
C TYR A 104 10.75 -3.90 -12.50
N THR A 105 11.78 -3.53 -13.26
CA THR A 105 11.98 -2.17 -13.78
C THR A 105 13.11 -2.20 -14.81
N SER A 106 13.13 -1.28 -15.76
CA SER A 106 14.27 -1.06 -16.65
C SER A 106 15.45 -0.35 -15.94
N ALA A 107 15.20 0.34 -14.83
CA ALA A 107 16.20 1.08 -14.07
C ALA A 107 17.05 0.13 -13.21
N GLU A 108 18.18 -0.33 -13.75
CA GLU A 108 19.01 -1.36 -13.11
C GLU A 108 19.54 -0.93 -11.74
N ALA A 109 19.87 0.36 -11.59
CA ALA A 109 20.44 0.92 -10.37
C ALA A 109 19.53 0.82 -9.14
N ILE A 110 18.23 0.62 -9.34
CA ILE A 110 17.23 0.53 -8.26
C ILE A 110 16.50 -0.82 -8.27
N ARG A 111 16.81 -1.70 -9.23
CA ARG A 111 16.19 -3.02 -9.34
C ARG A 111 16.64 -3.91 -8.18
N GLY A 112 15.69 -4.53 -7.50
CA GLY A 112 15.90 -5.39 -6.34
C GLY A 112 16.02 -4.65 -5.01
N HIS A 113 15.94 -3.32 -5.01
CA HIS A 113 15.94 -2.53 -3.77
C HIS A 113 14.54 -2.45 -3.15
N SER A 114 14.52 -2.23 -1.84
CA SER A 114 13.30 -1.98 -1.07
C SER A 114 13.24 -0.52 -0.61
N PHE A 115 12.08 0.09 -0.80
CA PHE A 115 11.85 1.51 -0.54
C PHE A 115 10.79 1.68 0.54
N PRO A 116 11.17 2.21 1.73
CA PRO A 116 10.22 2.45 2.80
C PRO A 116 9.44 3.74 2.57
N PHE A 117 8.12 3.61 2.57
CA PHE A 117 7.17 4.71 2.53
C PHE A 117 6.26 4.71 3.75
N THR A 118 5.71 5.88 4.04
CA THR A 118 4.54 6.06 4.89
C THR A 118 3.36 6.40 4.00
N ILE A 119 2.21 5.75 4.25
CA ILE A 119 0.99 5.98 3.50
C ILE A 119 -0.15 6.51 4.37
N GLU A 120 -1.06 7.23 3.75
CA GLU A 120 -2.30 7.71 4.36
C GLU A 120 -3.45 7.61 3.34
N ILE A 121 -4.59 7.06 3.78
CA ILE A 121 -5.84 7.06 3.01
C ILE A 121 -6.77 8.14 3.54
N LYS A 122 -7.22 9.04 2.66
CA LYS A 122 -8.19 10.10 2.93
C LYS A 122 -9.31 10.06 1.89
N GLY A 123 -10.42 9.40 2.21
CA GLY A 123 -11.48 9.13 1.23
C GLY A 123 -10.92 8.34 0.04
N ASP A 124 -11.08 8.89 -1.17
CA ASP A 124 -10.56 8.29 -2.40
C ASP A 124 -9.09 8.65 -2.70
N THR A 125 -8.39 9.28 -1.75
CA THR A 125 -6.99 9.70 -1.93
C THR A 125 -6.04 8.76 -1.20
N LEU A 126 -5.03 8.26 -1.92
CA LEU A 126 -3.84 7.63 -1.36
C LEU A 126 -2.69 8.64 -1.39
N ILE A 127 -2.11 8.90 -0.23
CA ILE A 127 -0.91 9.74 -0.08
C ILE A 127 0.24 8.80 0.30
N GLN A 128 1.35 8.86 -0.43
CA GLN A 128 2.55 8.08 -0.18
C GLN A 128 3.74 9.01 -0.09
N HIS A 129 4.58 8.87 0.93
CA HIS A 129 5.82 9.64 1.03
C HIS A 129 6.93 8.86 1.71
N GLY A 130 8.18 9.14 1.36
CA GLY A 130 9.32 8.38 1.88
C GLY A 130 10.65 8.89 1.36
N LEU A 131 11.72 8.30 1.88
CA LEU A 131 13.08 8.53 1.43
C LEU A 131 13.49 7.36 0.54
N GLU A 132 13.78 7.64 -0.72
CA GLU A 132 14.46 6.70 -1.61
C GLU A 132 15.96 6.92 -1.47
N GLU A 133 16.68 5.91 -0.97
CA GLU A 133 18.14 5.96 -0.82
C GLU A 133 18.77 4.69 -1.40
N VAL A 134 19.63 4.86 -2.40
CA VAL A 134 20.50 3.80 -2.95
C VAL A 134 21.91 4.36 -3.03
N LYS A 135 22.76 3.96 -2.08
CA LYS A 135 24.09 4.55 -1.88
C LYS A 135 25.01 4.27 -3.06
N GLU A 136 24.95 3.07 -3.60
CA GLU A 136 25.75 2.62 -4.74
C GLU A 136 25.42 3.40 -6.03
N ALA A 137 24.18 3.88 -6.13
CA ALA A 137 23.69 4.69 -7.24
C ALA A 137 23.76 6.19 -6.97
N ASN A 138 24.25 6.61 -5.79
CA ASN A 138 24.22 7.99 -5.31
C ASN A 138 22.82 8.63 -5.37
N ILE A 139 21.78 7.85 -5.08
CA ILE A 139 20.39 8.31 -5.03
C ILE A 139 20.05 8.60 -3.58
N LYS A 140 19.57 9.83 -3.31
CA LYS A 140 18.99 10.17 -2.00
C LYS A 140 17.95 11.28 -2.16
N ARG A 141 16.68 10.88 -2.27
CA ARG A 141 15.60 11.80 -2.59
C ARG A 141 14.35 11.53 -1.78
N ASN A 142 13.71 12.58 -1.30
CA ASN A 142 12.40 12.50 -0.66
C ASN A 142 11.33 12.52 -1.74
N ILE A 143 10.38 11.60 -1.65
CA ILE A 143 9.27 11.46 -2.58
C ILE A 143 7.98 11.79 -1.83
N LEU A 144 7.09 12.54 -2.49
CA LEU A 144 5.69 12.67 -2.10
C LEU A 144 4.81 12.47 -3.33
N GLU A 145 3.91 11.51 -3.24
CA GLU A 145 2.96 11.15 -4.29
C GLU A 145 1.54 11.17 -3.73
N LYS A 146 0.60 11.65 -4.54
CA LYS A 146 -0.83 11.62 -4.24
C LYS A 146 -1.56 11.02 -5.41
N TYR A 147 -2.47 10.10 -5.11
CA TYR A 147 -3.25 9.37 -6.07
C TYR A 147 -4.73 9.46 -5.74
N ILE A 148 -5.56 9.40 -6.77
CA ILE A 148 -7.01 9.22 -6.65
C ILE A 148 -7.36 7.80 -7.12
N ARG A 149 -8.22 7.14 -6.35
CA ARG A 149 -8.75 5.82 -6.72
C ARG A 149 -9.53 5.91 -8.03
N VAL A 150 -9.22 5.04 -8.98
CA VAL A 150 -9.96 4.93 -10.23
C VAL A 150 -11.26 4.18 -9.95
N ALA A 151 -12.39 4.88 -10.03
CA ALA A 151 -13.71 4.26 -9.91
C ALA A 151 -14.08 3.50 -11.18
N TYR A 152 -14.73 2.35 -11.02
CA TYR A 152 -15.25 1.57 -12.14
C TYR A 152 -16.28 2.40 -12.91
N GLY A 153 -16.06 2.62 -14.21
CA GLY A 153 -17.01 3.30 -15.12
C GLY A 153 -16.76 4.78 -15.38
N GLN A 154 -15.64 5.36 -14.95
CA GLN A 154 -15.22 6.70 -15.41
C GLN A 154 -14.31 6.57 -16.64
N PRO A 155 -14.58 7.27 -17.76
CA PRO A 155 -13.64 7.31 -18.88
C PRO A 155 -12.36 8.05 -18.43
N GLY A 156 -11.21 7.45 -18.77
CA GLY A 156 -9.87 7.93 -18.40
C GLY A 156 -9.43 9.18 -19.12
#